data_AF-A0A9P6P484-F1
#
_entry.id   AF-A0A9P6P484-F1
#
_cell.length_a   1.000
_cell.length_b   1.000
_cell.length_c   1.000
_cell.angle_alpha   90.00
_cell.angle_beta   90.00
_cell.angle_gamma   90.00
#
_symmetry.space_group_name_H-M   'P 1'
#
loop_
_entity.id
_entity.type
_entity.pdbx_description
1 polymer ?
#
loop_
_entity_poly.entity_id
_entity_poly.type
_entity_poly.pdbx_seq_one_letter_code
_entity_poly.pdbx_strand_id
1 'polypeptide(L)'
;MRAFELEDHHKLCPAEMIQCPHCETSRSRSRHTAHLLTCPLHPVSCAHNEFGCQWKGQRNELDGHLEACQYEGIKHYLHQQRQQEHSLRDEMKRLHNENNLLRQQQEDVRLQVQSLSNQLSLMFPSHFSNNDLPEDVLQHEPIQLETQQLKDEIDTLSANVASLELKQNVALMTETFRLQEEMQSLRAVCHGMRMQLHYVMMDRRGTMHGAGGSSSNTVNNAPPNPTSTNVSDPPIVRGIRNWLENANSRQDTKL
;
A
#
# COMPACT_ATOMS: atom_id res chain seq x y z
N MET A 1 50.79 12.09 40.52
CA MET A 1 49.58 11.28 40.24
C MET A 1 49.81 9.90 40.83
N ARG A 2 48.87 9.41 41.63
CA ARG A 2 48.99 8.08 42.26
C ARG A 2 48.88 7.02 41.16
N ALA A 3 49.68 5.95 41.23
CA ALA A 3 49.70 4.90 40.18
C ALA A 3 48.31 4.32 39.87
N PHE A 4 47.42 4.27 40.86
CA PHE A 4 46.03 3.85 40.73
C PHE A 4 45.20 4.73 39.78
N GLU A 5 45.41 6.05 39.79
CA GLU A 5 44.72 7.01 38.92
C GLU A 5 45.18 6.89 37.45
N LEU A 6 46.40 6.39 37.23
CA LEU A 6 46.98 6.18 35.90
C LEU A 6 46.50 4.88 35.26
N GLU A 7 46.38 3.81 36.05
CA GLU A 7 45.81 2.51 35.64
C GLU A 7 44.36 2.65 35.17
N ASP A 8 43.55 3.42 35.90
CA ASP A 8 42.15 3.68 35.53
C ASP A 8 42.05 4.66 34.34
N HIS A 9 43.00 5.58 34.21
CA HIS A 9 43.11 6.41 33.01
C HIS A 9 43.40 5.57 31.75
N HIS A 10 44.32 4.60 31.81
CA HIS A 10 44.64 3.74 30.65
C HIS A 10 43.41 2.98 30.12
N LYS A 11 42.51 2.56 31.00
CA LYS A 11 41.25 1.88 30.64
C LYS A 11 40.23 2.80 29.97
N LEU A 12 40.38 4.13 30.05
CA LEU A 12 39.46 5.11 29.48
C LEU A 12 40.15 6.05 28.48
N CYS A 13 41.47 5.95 28.33
CA CYS A 13 42.28 6.86 27.53
C CYS A 13 41.80 6.85 26.07
N PRO A 14 41.27 7.98 25.56
CA PRO A 14 40.76 8.06 24.19
C PRO A 14 41.84 7.93 23.11
N ALA A 15 43.10 8.20 23.48
CA ALA A 15 44.26 8.14 22.59
C ALA A 15 44.91 6.74 22.56
N GLU A 16 44.56 5.85 23.50
CA GLU A 16 45.11 4.49 23.58
C GLU A 16 44.89 3.73 22.27
N MET A 17 45.94 3.10 21.75
CA MET A 17 45.87 2.30 20.53
C MET A 17 45.34 0.91 20.87
N ILE A 18 44.14 0.61 20.38
CA ILE A 18 43.48 -0.68 20.56
C ILE A 18 43.34 -1.40 19.22
N GLN A 19 43.37 -2.73 19.27
CA GLN A 19 43.19 -3.60 18.11
C GLN A 19 41.71 -3.97 17.96
N CYS A 20 41.18 -3.91 16.73
CA CYS A 20 39.82 -4.35 16.45
C CYS A 20 39.70 -5.87 16.60
N PRO A 21 38.72 -6.41 17.35
CA PRO A 21 38.53 -7.86 17.50
C PRO A 21 37.99 -8.55 16.23
N HIS A 22 37.57 -7.77 15.23
CA HIS A 22 36.97 -8.30 13.99
C HIS A 22 37.90 -8.23 12.79
N CYS A 23 38.69 -7.15 12.65
CA CYS A 23 39.57 -6.95 11.49
C CYS A 23 41.04 -6.79 11.84
N GLU A 24 41.39 -6.94 13.12
CA GLU A 24 42.77 -6.93 13.63
C GLU A 24 43.57 -5.64 13.35
N THR A 25 42.94 -4.59 12.80
CA THR A 25 43.58 -3.28 12.60
C THR A 25 43.63 -2.47 13.90
N SER A 26 44.77 -1.83 14.15
CA SER A 26 45.02 -1.01 15.35
C SER A 26 44.69 0.47 15.12
N ARG A 27 43.94 1.08 16.04
CA ARG A 27 43.51 2.49 15.99
C ARG A 27 43.35 3.06 17.39
N SER A 28 43.25 4.38 17.52
CA SER A 28 42.94 5.00 18.82
C SER A 28 41.53 4.61 19.28
N ARG A 29 41.33 4.46 20.59
CA ARG A 29 40.03 4.12 21.20
C ARG A 29 38.90 5.05 20.76
N SER A 30 39.19 6.34 20.68
CA SER A 30 38.28 7.38 20.14
C SER A 30 37.84 7.12 18.70
N ARG A 31 38.71 6.58 17.85
CA ARG A 31 38.43 6.27 16.44
C ARG A 31 37.87 4.87 16.23
N HIS A 32 38.05 3.97 17.21
CA HIS A 32 37.55 2.60 17.11
C HIS A 32 36.01 2.54 17.08
N THR A 33 35.32 3.39 17.83
CA THR A 33 33.85 3.48 17.81
C THR A 33 33.32 3.82 16.42
N ALA A 34 33.92 4.81 15.74
CA ALA A 34 33.58 5.16 14.36
C ALA A 34 33.98 4.05 13.37
N HIS A 35 35.07 3.33 13.63
CA HIS A 35 35.49 2.20 12.82
C HIS A 35 34.49 1.02 12.87
N LEU A 36 33.88 0.71 14.02
CA LEU A 36 32.90 -0.39 14.11
C LEU A 36 31.71 -0.21 13.13
N LEU A 37 31.33 1.04 12.85
CA LEU A 37 30.29 1.36 11.87
C LEU A 37 30.69 1.05 10.42
N THR A 38 31.99 0.96 10.12
CA THR A 38 32.55 0.77 8.78
C THR A 38 33.41 -0.50 8.65
N CYS A 39 33.57 -1.27 9.73
CA CYS A 39 34.41 -2.45 9.77
C CYS A 39 33.81 -3.56 8.87
N PRO A 40 34.57 -4.11 7.92
CA PRO A 40 34.07 -5.09 6.94
C PRO A 40 33.79 -6.46 7.56
N LEU A 41 34.51 -6.83 8.62
CA LEU A 41 34.38 -8.12 9.31
C LEU A 41 33.49 -8.04 10.55
N HIS A 42 32.92 -6.86 10.83
CA HIS A 42 31.99 -6.70 11.94
C HIS A 42 30.65 -7.36 11.59
N PRO A 43 30.09 -8.21 12.48
CA PRO A 43 28.83 -8.90 12.22
C PRO A 43 27.66 -7.91 12.20
N VAL A 44 26.83 -8.01 11.16
CA VAL A 44 25.63 -7.19 10.94
C VAL A 44 24.44 -8.07 10.60
N SER A 45 23.24 -7.62 10.97
CA SER A 45 21.99 -8.21 10.50
C SER A 45 21.53 -7.56 9.20
N CYS A 46 20.74 -8.28 8.40
CA CYS A 46 20.09 -7.71 7.23
C CYS A 46 19.26 -6.46 7.60
N ALA A 47 19.23 -5.46 6.71
CA ALA A 47 18.40 -4.27 6.88
C ALA A 47 16.90 -4.63 7.01
N HIS A 48 16.47 -5.72 6.37
CA HIS A 48 15.10 -6.22 6.41
C HIS A 48 14.78 -7.14 7.59
N ASN A 49 15.63 -7.19 8.62
CA ASN A 49 15.37 -8.00 9.82
C ASN A 49 14.04 -7.62 10.49
N GLU A 50 13.69 -6.33 10.48
CA GLU A 50 12.40 -5.83 10.97
C GLU A 50 11.18 -6.39 10.22
N PHE A 51 11.36 -6.85 8.97
CA PHE A 51 10.31 -7.50 8.18
C PHE A 51 10.38 -9.03 8.25
N GLY A 52 11.33 -9.59 9.00
CA GLY A 52 11.49 -11.03 9.21
C GLY A 52 12.70 -11.68 8.54
N CYS A 53 13.60 -10.92 7.92
CA CYS A 53 14.84 -11.49 7.38
C CYS A 53 15.77 -11.96 8.51
N GLN A 54 16.07 -13.26 8.56
CA GLN A 54 16.85 -13.86 9.65
C GLN A 54 18.37 -13.80 9.46
N TRP A 55 18.85 -13.27 8.33
CA TRP A 55 20.27 -13.29 8.00
C TRP A 55 21.10 -12.40 8.92
N LYS A 56 22.23 -12.96 9.39
CA LYS A 56 23.27 -12.30 10.18
C LYS A 56 24.62 -12.84 9.71
N GLY A 57 25.55 -11.95 9.38
CA GLY A 57 26.84 -12.33 8.82
C GLY A 57 27.83 -11.18 8.90
N GLN A 58 29.00 -11.33 8.28
CA GLN A 58 29.98 -10.25 8.20
C GLN A 58 29.50 -9.15 7.24
N ARG A 59 29.91 -7.89 7.47
CA ARG A 59 29.46 -6.76 6.63
C ARG A 59 29.86 -6.92 5.15
N ASN A 60 31.00 -7.51 4.85
CA ASN A 60 31.44 -7.80 3.48
C ASN A 60 30.55 -8.81 2.74
N GLU A 61 29.89 -9.73 3.45
CA GLU A 61 28.98 -10.73 2.88
C GLU A 61 27.55 -10.17 2.68
N LEU A 62 27.26 -9.00 3.26
CA LEU A 62 25.94 -8.38 3.22
C LEU A 62 25.50 -8.07 1.79
N ASP A 63 26.37 -7.52 0.95
CA ASP A 63 26.00 -7.12 -0.41
C ASP A 63 25.57 -8.34 -1.25
N GLY A 64 26.31 -9.46 -1.15
CA GLY A 64 25.93 -10.71 -1.78
C GLY A 64 24.62 -11.30 -1.22
N HIS A 65 24.36 -11.12 0.07
CA HIS A 65 23.06 -11.50 0.64
C HIS A 65 21.92 -10.63 0.11
N LEU A 66 22.10 -9.31 -0.01
CA LEU A 66 21.06 -8.39 -0.46
C LEU A 66 20.56 -8.72 -1.86
N GLU A 67 21.45 -9.14 -2.77
CA GLU A 67 21.08 -9.60 -4.13
C GLU A 67 20.13 -10.82 -4.12
N ALA A 68 20.29 -11.72 -3.14
CA ALA A 68 19.45 -12.91 -2.97
C ALA A 68 18.30 -12.71 -1.95
N CYS A 69 18.22 -11.53 -1.31
CA CYS A 69 17.27 -11.29 -0.24
C CYS A 69 15.86 -11.11 -0.80
N GLN A 70 14.92 -11.95 -0.35
CA GLN A 70 13.52 -11.91 -0.79
C GLN A 70 12.85 -10.54 -0.53
N TYR A 71 13.33 -9.80 0.46
CA TYR A 71 12.78 -8.51 0.87
C TYR A 71 13.38 -7.33 0.11
N GLU A 72 14.59 -7.46 -0.47
CA GLU A 72 15.27 -6.37 -1.19
C GLU A 72 14.48 -5.95 -2.43
N GLY A 73 13.97 -6.92 -3.20
CA GLY A 73 13.17 -6.64 -4.40
C GLY A 73 11.84 -5.92 -4.12
N ILE A 74 11.29 -6.06 -2.92
CA ILE A 74 10.02 -5.45 -2.50
C ILE A 74 10.20 -4.32 -1.47
N LYS A 75 11.44 -3.87 -1.21
CA LYS A 75 11.75 -2.90 -0.15
C LYS A 75 10.92 -1.62 -0.22
N HIS A 76 10.69 -1.11 -1.43
CA HIS A 76 9.92 0.12 -1.63
C HIS A 76 8.45 -0.06 -1.21
N TYR A 77 7.85 -1.19 -1.57
CA TYR A 77 6.48 -1.52 -1.17
C TYR A 77 6.37 -1.67 0.35
N LEU A 78 7.33 -2.35 0.99
CA LEU A 78 7.35 -2.53 2.44
C LEU A 78 7.47 -1.20 3.20
N HIS A 79 8.32 -0.28 2.73
CA HIS A 79 8.43 1.06 3.29
C HIS A 79 7.18 1.90 3.07
N GLN A 80 6.60 1.85 1.86
CA GLN A 80 5.36 2.55 1.55
C GLN A 80 4.20 2.04 2.41
N GLN A 81 4.07 0.72 2.55
CA GLN A 81 3.04 0.09 3.38
C GLN A 81 3.15 0.52 4.84
N ARG A 82 4.38 0.57 5.39
CA ARG A 82 4.61 1.06 6.75
C ARG A 82 4.23 2.53 6.90
N GLN A 83 4.59 3.36 5.93
CA GLN A 83 4.25 4.78 5.95
C GLN A 83 2.73 4.98 5.90
N GLN A 84 2.02 4.23 5.05
CA GLN A 84 0.56 4.25 4.97
C GLN A 84 -0.08 3.77 6.27
N GLU A 85 0.41 2.67 6.84
CA GLU A 85 -0.07 2.16 8.13
C GLU A 85 0.11 3.21 9.24
N HIS A 86 1.27 3.88 9.28
CA HIS A 86 1.52 4.94 10.24
C HIS A 86 0.57 6.13 10.03
N SER A 87 0.39 6.58 8.79
CA SER A 87 -0.53 7.68 8.44
C SER A 87 -1.97 7.38 8.85
N LEU A 88 -2.46 6.17 8.54
CA LEU A 88 -3.81 5.74 8.91
C LEU A 88 -3.99 5.66 10.43
N ARG A 89 -2.99 5.13 11.15
CA ARG A 89 -3.02 5.10 12.62
C ARG A 89 -3.07 6.49 13.23
N ASP A 90 -2.35 7.45 12.67
CA ASP A 90 -2.37 8.82 13.15
C ASP A 90 -3.69 9.52 12.83
N GLU A 91 -4.26 9.27 11.65
CA GLU A 91 -5.59 9.76 11.27
C GLU A 91 -6.69 9.20 12.16
N MET A 92 -6.67 7.88 12.43
CA MET A 92 -7.60 7.25 13.38
C MET A 92 -7.53 7.89 14.76
N LYS A 93 -6.32 8.17 15.26
CA LYS A 93 -6.16 8.89 16.54
C LYS A 93 -6.73 10.30 16.48
N ARG A 94 -6.50 11.04 15.39
CA ARG A 94 -7.05 12.40 15.21
C ARG A 94 -8.57 12.39 15.21
N LEU A 95 -9.17 11.53 14.39
CA LEU A 95 -10.63 11.38 14.29
C LEU A 95 -11.24 10.94 15.63
N HIS A 96 -10.57 10.03 16.35
CA HIS A 96 -11.03 9.62 17.67
C HIS A 96 -11.03 10.78 18.68
N ASN A 97 -9.96 11.59 18.69
CA ASN A 97 -9.88 12.77 19.55
C ASN A 97 -10.95 13.81 19.19
N GLU A 98 -11.16 14.05 17.91
CA GLU A 98 -12.21 14.96 17.42
C GLU A 98 -13.61 14.46 17.79
N ASN A 99 -13.88 13.16 17.61
CA ASN A 99 -15.17 12.58 17.98
C ASN A 99 -15.43 12.72 19.49
N ASN A 100 -14.41 12.48 20.32
CA ASN A 100 -14.50 12.66 21.76
C ASN A 100 -14.78 14.12 22.13
N LEU A 101 -14.12 15.08 21.46
CA LEU A 101 -14.37 16.50 21.67
C LEU A 101 -15.78 16.91 21.26
N LEU A 102 -16.26 16.46 20.10
CA LEU A 102 -17.63 16.74 19.64
C LEU A 102 -18.68 16.14 20.59
N ARG A 103 -18.46 14.93 21.11
CA ARG A 103 -19.33 14.34 22.13
C ARG A 103 -19.36 15.16 23.42
N GLN A 104 -18.21 15.68 23.86
CA GLN A 104 -18.15 16.58 25.02
C GLN A 104 -18.93 17.88 24.76
N GLN A 105 -18.72 18.53 23.61
CA GLN A 105 -19.46 19.74 23.24
C GLN A 105 -20.97 19.50 23.15
N GLN A 106 -21.39 18.35 22.62
CA GLN A 106 -22.80 17.99 22.55
C GLN A 106 -23.42 17.84 23.94
N GLU A 107 -22.71 17.21 24.87
CA GLU A 107 -23.16 17.08 26.25
C GLU A 107 -23.23 18.45 26.94
N ASP A 108 -22.23 19.32 26.75
CA ASP A 108 -22.22 20.67 27.30
C ASP A 108 -23.41 21.50 26.80
N VAL A 109 -23.69 21.48 25.49
CA VAL A 109 -24.84 22.17 24.90
C VAL A 109 -26.15 21.58 25.43
N ARG A 110 -26.25 20.25 25.54
CA ARG A 110 -27.43 19.57 26.09
C ARG A 110 -27.69 20.02 27.54
N LEU A 111 -26.65 20.07 28.37
CA LEU A 111 -26.75 20.53 29.75
C LEU A 111 -27.11 22.03 29.82
N GLN A 112 -26.57 22.86 28.93
CA GLN A 112 -26.92 24.28 28.86
C GLN A 112 -28.39 24.48 28.48
N VAL A 113 -28.89 23.75 27.49
CA VAL A 113 -30.31 23.76 27.10
C VAL A 113 -31.19 23.29 28.25
N GLN A 114 -30.81 22.21 28.95
CA GLN A 114 -31.56 21.73 30.11
C GLN A 114 -31.57 22.75 31.26
N SER A 115 -30.45 23.41 31.53
CA SER A 115 -30.36 24.48 32.52
C SER A 115 -31.26 25.66 32.16
N LEU A 116 -31.20 26.13 30.92
CA LEU A 116 -32.06 27.22 30.44
C LEU A 116 -33.54 26.82 30.49
N SER A 117 -33.87 25.59 30.10
CA SER A 117 -35.22 25.05 30.18
C SER A 117 -35.73 25.01 31.62
N ASN A 118 -34.91 24.57 32.58
CA ASN A 118 -35.26 24.57 34.00
C ASN A 118 -35.43 25.99 34.54
N GLN A 119 -34.54 26.92 34.19
CA GLN A 119 -34.65 28.33 34.59
C GLN A 119 -35.92 28.98 34.04
N LEU A 120 -36.23 28.74 32.76
CA LEU A 120 -37.47 29.17 32.15
C LEU A 120 -38.66 28.53 32.90
N SER A 121 -38.70 27.21 33.07
CA SER A 121 -39.75 26.52 33.81
C SER A 121 -40.02 27.09 35.21
N LEU A 122 -39.01 27.60 35.91
CA LEU A 122 -39.18 28.26 37.21
C LEU A 122 -39.80 29.65 37.10
N MET A 123 -39.44 30.45 36.10
CA MET A 123 -40.08 31.76 35.85
C MET A 123 -41.48 31.63 35.26
N PHE A 124 -41.74 30.50 34.63
CA PHE A 124 -42.82 30.29 33.70
C PHE A 124 -43.48 28.92 33.90
N PRO A 125 -44.04 28.64 35.09
CA PRO A 125 -44.43 27.28 35.46
C PRO A 125 -45.59 26.74 34.63
N SER A 126 -46.52 27.61 34.21
CA SER A 126 -47.74 27.26 33.45
C SER A 126 -47.52 26.90 31.98
N HIS A 127 -46.32 27.12 31.44
CA HIS A 127 -46.01 26.91 30.01
C HIS A 127 -45.00 25.79 29.77
N PHE A 128 -44.40 25.28 30.85
CA PHE A 128 -43.54 24.10 30.82
C PHE A 128 -44.02 22.98 31.76
N SER A 129 -45.08 23.20 32.55
CA SER A 129 -45.72 22.12 33.31
C SER A 129 -46.51 21.20 32.39
N ASN A 130 -45.92 20.06 32.08
CA ASN A 130 -46.62 18.90 31.50
C ASN A 130 -47.50 18.19 32.55
N ASN A 131 -48.34 18.93 33.29
CA ASN A 131 -49.35 18.31 34.12
C ASN A 131 -50.71 18.96 33.84
N ASP A 132 -51.56 18.13 33.22
CA ASP A 132 -53.00 18.22 33.07
C ASP A 132 -53.56 19.29 32.12
N LEU A 133 -53.59 18.98 30.81
CA LEU A 133 -54.72 19.32 29.94
C LEU A 133 -54.84 18.26 28.82
N PRO A 134 -56.06 17.93 28.36
CA PRO A 134 -56.36 16.73 27.60
C PRO A 134 -55.80 16.82 26.16
N GLU A 135 -55.52 15.63 25.61
CA GLU A 135 -55.02 15.17 24.30
C GLU A 135 -55.27 16.01 23.03
N ASP A 136 -55.98 17.14 23.07
CA ASP A 136 -56.44 17.83 21.89
C ASP A 136 -55.92 19.28 21.85
N VAL A 137 -55.17 19.57 20.77
CA VAL A 137 -55.00 20.88 20.13
C VAL A 137 -53.65 21.64 20.37
N LEU A 138 -52.69 21.31 19.49
CA LEU A 138 -51.84 22.22 18.68
C LEU A 138 -50.66 23.00 19.31
N GLN A 139 -49.51 22.34 19.48
CA GLN A 139 -48.19 23.03 19.45
C GLN A 139 -47.05 22.26 18.73
N HIS A 140 -47.29 21.05 18.22
CA HIS A 140 -46.26 20.24 17.53
C HIS A 140 -46.27 20.30 15.99
N GLU A 141 -47.25 20.96 15.37
CA GLU A 141 -47.40 21.02 13.91
C GLU A 141 -46.20 21.63 13.15
N PRO A 142 -45.56 22.74 13.59
CA PRO A 142 -44.47 23.34 12.81
C PRO A 142 -43.19 22.48 12.81
N ILE A 143 -42.86 21.82 13.93
CA ILE A 143 -41.67 20.97 14.06
C ILE A 143 -41.84 19.66 13.28
N GLN A 144 -43.07 19.13 13.23
CA GLN A 144 -43.37 17.95 12.43
C GLN A 144 -43.27 18.24 10.93
N LEU A 145 -43.71 19.41 10.48
CA LEU A 145 -43.53 19.85 9.09
C LEU A 145 -42.05 20.02 8.72
N GLU A 146 -41.25 20.65 9.59
CA GLU A 146 -39.82 20.85 9.34
C GLU A 146 -39.05 19.52 9.32
N THR A 147 -39.35 18.60 10.24
CA THR A 147 -38.77 17.25 10.22
C THR A 147 -39.21 16.42 9.02
N GLN A 148 -40.41 16.66 8.48
CA GLN A 148 -40.86 16.02 7.24
C GLN A 148 -40.14 16.61 6.00
N GLN A 149 -39.99 17.94 5.94
CA GLN A 149 -39.24 18.61 4.89
C GLN A 149 -37.77 18.16 4.86
N LEU A 150 -37.12 18.07 6.01
CA LEU A 150 -35.73 17.59 6.11
C LEU A 150 -35.60 16.13 5.66
N LYS A 151 -36.60 15.28 5.91
CA LYS A 151 -36.60 13.89 5.40
C LYS A 151 -36.71 13.87 3.88
N ASP A 152 -37.62 14.66 3.31
CA ASP A 152 -37.79 14.75 1.85
C ASP A 152 -36.51 15.31 1.18
N GLU A 153 -35.82 16.26 1.82
CA GLU A 153 -34.51 16.78 1.37
C GLU A 153 -33.40 15.72 1.45
N ILE A 154 -33.37 14.90 2.50
CA ILE A 154 -32.41 13.79 2.63
C ILE A 154 -32.68 12.73 1.55
N ASP A 155 -33.94 12.39 1.30
CA ASP A 155 -34.31 11.39 0.29
C ASP A 155 -33.96 11.88 -1.12
N THR A 156 -34.20 13.16 -1.42
CA THR A 156 -33.80 13.75 -2.70
C THR A 156 -32.28 13.86 -2.84
N LEU A 157 -31.55 14.24 -1.79
CA LEU A 157 -30.09 14.24 -1.82
C LEU A 157 -29.52 12.83 -1.99
N SER A 158 -30.10 11.83 -1.33
CA SER A 158 -29.75 10.42 -1.48
C SER A 158 -29.93 9.95 -2.93
N ALA A 159 -31.06 10.29 -3.55
CA ALA A 159 -31.30 9.99 -4.96
C ALA A 159 -30.29 10.69 -5.89
N ASN A 160 -29.93 11.95 -5.59
CA ASN A 160 -28.93 12.69 -6.36
C ASN A 160 -27.53 12.09 -6.22
N VAL A 161 -27.14 11.65 -5.02
CA VAL A 161 -25.87 10.96 -4.77
C VAL A 161 -25.82 9.64 -5.55
N ALA A 162 -26.86 8.81 -5.48
CA ALA A 162 -26.93 7.57 -6.25
C ALA A 162 -26.85 7.81 -7.77
N SER A 163 -27.49 8.88 -8.27
CA SER A 163 -27.39 9.29 -9.68
C SER A 163 -25.98 9.73 -10.07
N LEU A 164 -25.30 10.48 -9.19
CA LEU A 164 -23.92 10.92 -9.40
C LEU A 164 -22.94 9.74 -9.37
N GLU A 165 -23.09 8.81 -8.44
CA GLU A 165 -22.30 7.57 -8.38
C GLU A 165 -22.43 6.77 -9.67
N LEU A 166 -23.65 6.62 -10.19
CA LEU A 166 -23.88 5.97 -11.48
C LEU A 166 -23.18 6.71 -12.62
N LYS A 167 -23.32 8.04 -12.71
CA LYS A 167 -22.65 8.86 -13.74
C LYS A 167 -21.13 8.76 -13.65
N GLN A 168 -20.57 8.77 -12.45
CA GLN A 168 -19.13 8.62 -12.23
C GLN A 168 -18.66 7.23 -12.64
N ASN A 169 -19.38 6.17 -12.28
CA ASN A 169 -19.05 4.81 -12.69
C ASN A 169 -19.06 4.66 -14.21
N VAL A 170 -20.06 5.24 -14.89
CA VAL A 170 -20.11 5.25 -16.36
C VAL A 170 -18.94 6.05 -16.95
N ALA A 171 -18.61 7.22 -16.41
CA ALA A 171 -17.49 8.04 -16.88
C ALA A 171 -16.14 7.31 -16.71
N LEU A 172 -15.92 6.68 -15.54
CA LEU A 172 -14.74 5.86 -15.29
C LEU A 172 -14.66 4.66 -16.24
N MET A 173 -15.80 4.00 -16.51
CA MET A 173 -15.86 2.89 -17.47
C MET A 173 -15.50 3.34 -18.88
N THR A 174 -15.99 4.50 -19.32
CA THR A 174 -15.65 5.06 -20.64
C THR A 174 -14.18 5.42 -20.77
N GLU A 175 -13.58 6.04 -19.75
CA GLU A 175 -12.14 6.33 -19.77
C GLU A 175 -11.31 5.04 -19.72
N THR A 176 -11.72 4.05 -18.93
CA THR A 176 -11.04 2.75 -18.88
C THR A 176 -11.05 2.07 -20.24
N PHE A 177 -12.19 2.08 -20.93
CA PHE A 177 -12.29 1.52 -22.28
C PHE A 177 -11.41 2.27 -23.28
N ARG A 178 -11.40 3.61 -23.22
CA ARG A 178 -10.54 4.45 -24.07
C ARG A 178 -9.04 4.15 -23.84
N LEU A 179 -8.62 4.05 -22.59
CA LEU A 179 -7.24 3.70 -22.23
C LEU A 179 -6.87 2.28 -22.68
N GLN A 180 -7.82 1.33 -22.65
CA GLN A 180 -7.60 -0.01 -23.18
C GLN A 180 -7.37 0.01 -24.69
N GLU A 181 -8.13 0.80 -25.44
CA GLU A 181 -7.94 0.97 -26.89
C GLU A 181 -6.57 1.59 -27.20
N GLU A 182 -6.18 2.65 -26.49
CA GLU A 182 -4.86 3.27 -26.63
C GLU A 182 -3.74 2.27 -26.31
N MET A 183 -3.88 1.47 -25.25
CA MET A 183 -2.90 0.43 -24.90
C MET A 183 -2.82 -0.67 -25.96
N GLN A 184 -3.96 -1.07 -26.55
CA GLN A 184 -3.99 -2.07 -27.62
C GLN A 184 -3.32 -1.54 -28.89
N SER A 185 -3.56 -0.27 -29.23
CA SER A 185 -2.88 0.44 -30.31
C SER A 185 -1.36 0.48 -30.09
N LEU A 186 -0.91 0.87 -28.89
CA LEU A 186 0.51 0.87 -28.53
C LEU A 186 1.14 -0.52 -28.62
N ARG A 187 0.41 -1.57 -28.21
CA ARG A 187 0.86 -2.96 -28.32
C ARG A 187 1.04 -3.38 -29.78
N ALA A 188 0.13 -2.97 -30.67
CA ALA A 188 0.23 -3.22 -32.09
C ALA A 188 1.46 -2.53 -32.70
N VAL A 189 1.70 -1.26 -32.36
CA VAL A 189 2.91 -0.52 -32.79
C VAL A 189 4.19 -1.20 -32.30
N CYS A 190 4.26 -1.57 -31.01
CA CYS A 190 5.42 -2.28 -30.45
C CYS A 190 5.67 -3.63 -31.16
N HIS A 191 4.60 -4.37 -31.47
CA HIS A 191 4.72 -5.61 -32.24
C HIS A 191 5.25 -5.35 -33.65
N GLY A 192 4.74 -4.32 -34.33
CA GLY A 192 5.23 -3.88 -35.63
C GLY A 192 6.72 -3.51 -35.59
N MET A 193 7.15 -2.70 -34.62
CA MET A 193 8.56 -2.35 -34.42
C MET A 193 9.44 -3.59 -34.18
N ARG A 194 8.94 -4.56 -33.40
CA ARG A 194 9.64 -5.83 -33.17
C ARG A 194 9.80 -6.62 -34.47
N MET A 195 8.76 -6.68 -35.30
CA MET A 195 8.82 -7.35 -36.60
C MET A 195 9.79 -6.65 -37.56
N GLN A 196 9.78 -5.31 -37.58
CA GLN A 196 10.74 -4.52 -38.37
C GLN A 196 12.19 -4.76 -37.90
N LEU A 197 12.43 -4.76 -36.59
CA LEU A 197 13.74 -5.07 -36.03
C LEU A 197 14.18 -6.49 -36.39
N HIS A 198 13.28 -7.47 -36.27
CA HIS A 198 13.55 -8.85 -36.64
C HIS A 198 13.86 -8.99 -38.14
N TYR A 199 13.13 -8.29 -39.00
CA TYR A 199 13.41 -8.24 -40.44
C TYR A 199 14.81 -7.70 -40.72
N VAL A 200 15.21 -6.56 -40.12
CA VAL A 200 16.56 -5.99 -40.29
C VAL A 200 17.65 -6.94 -39.76
N MET A 201 17.41 -7.60 -38.62
CA MET A 201 18.36 -8.59 -38.06
C MET A 201 18.49 -9.82 -38.96
N MET A 202 17.40 -10.31 -39.54
CA MET A 202 17.41 -11.42 -40.50
C MET A 202 18.02 -11.04 -41.84
N ASP A 203 17.78 -9.83 -42.34
CA ASP A 203 18.34 -9.32 -43.59
C ASP A 203 19.87 -9.15 -43.47
N ARG A 204 20.34 -8.61 -42.34
CA ARG A 204 21.77 -8.60 -41.97
C ARG A 204 22.34 -10.01 -41.82
N ARG A 205 21.57 -10.97 -41.27
CA ARG A 205 22.02 -12.36 -41.16
C ARG A 205 22.04 -13.08 -42.51
N GLY A 206 21.14 -12.75 -43.43
CA GLY A 206 21.10 -13.23 -44.81
C GLY A 206 22.26 -12.69 -45.64
N THR A 207 22.64 -11.43 -45.44
CA THR A 207 23.86 -10.86 -46.06
C THR A 207 25.16 -11.38 -45.41
N MET A 208 25.16 -11.74 -44.12
CA MET A 208 26.34 -12.30 -43.44
C MET A 208 26.49 -13.84 -43.54
N HIS A 209 25.44 -14.61 -43.84
CA HIS A 209 25.51 -16.07 -44.04
C HIS A 209 25.69 -16.49 -45.52
N GLY A 210 25.96 -15.53 -46.42
CA GLY A 210 26.32 -15.80 -47.82
C GLY A 210 27.77 -16.25 -48.05
N ALA A 211 28.54 -16.59 -47.01
CA ALA A 211 29.90 -17.11 -47.13
C ALA A 211 30.18 -18.19 -46.07
N GLY A 212 30.16 -19.46 -46.47
CA GLY A 212 30.64 -20.59 -45.66
C GLY A 212 29.64 -21.74 -45.56
N GLY A 213 29.81 -22.73 -46.43
CA GLY A 213 28.81 -23.77 -46.69
C GLY A 213 28.80 -24.99 -45.77
N SER A 214 27.80 -25.82 -46.10
CA SER A 214 27.77 -27.29 -46.06
C SER A 214 27.87 -28.02 -44.72
N SER A 215 26.74 -28.60 -44.29
CA SER A 215 26.66 -30.06 -44.08
C SER A 215 25.22 -30.56 -44.14
N SER A 216 25.08 -31.64 -44.90
CA SER A 216 23.89 -32.41 -45.24
C SER A 216 23.39 -33.28 -44.08
N ASN A 217 22.07 -33.34 -43.88
CA ASN A 217 21.35 -34.60 -44.04
C ASN A 217 19.81 -34.42 -44.09
N THR A 218 19.24 -35.10 -45.08
CA THR A 218 17.84 -35.45 -45.37
C THR A 218 17.21 -36.26 -44.21
N VAL A 219 15.91 -36.49 -43.99
CA VAL A 219 14.66 -36.57 -44.77
C VAL A 219 13.50 -36.49 -43.74
N ASN A 220 12.34 -35.90 -44.08
CA ASN A 220 10.98 -36.49 -43.94
C ASN A 220 9.86 -35.46 -43.81
N ASN A 221 8.94 -35.53 -44.78
CA ASN A 221 7.66 -34.82 -44.86
C ASN A 221 6.65 -35.34 -43.82
N ALA A 222 5.89 -34.44 -43.19
CA ALA A 222 4.43 -34.51 -42.97
C ALA A 222 3.98 -33.32 -42.08
N PRO A 223 2.79 -32.73 -42.30
CA PRO A 223 2.30 -31.63 -41.48
C PRO A 223 1.53 -32.15 -40.24
N PRO A 224 1.77 -31.64 -39.02
CA PRO A 224 0.85 -31.88 -37.93
C PRO A 224 -0.03 -30.64 -37.68
N ASN A 225 -1.33 -30.86 -37.86
CA ASN A 225 -2.46 -30.44 -37.02
C ASN A 225 -2.13 -29.48 -35.84
N PRO A 226 -2.90 -28.39 -35.61
CA PRO A 226 -2.68 -27.49 -34.48
C PRO A 226 -3.07 -28.18 -33.17
N THR A 227 -2.09 -28.80 -32.52
CA THR A 227 -2.23 -29.36 -31.18
C THR A 227 -1.51 -28.44 -30.20
N SER A 228 -2.27 -27.99 -29.20
CA SER A 228 -1.89 -27.22 -28.02
C SER A 228 -0.38 -27.23 -27.69
N THR A 229 0.28 -26.09 -27.87
CA THR A 229 1.56 -25.81 -27.21
C THR A 229 1.28 -25.48 -25.76
N ASN A 230 1.40 -26.50 -24.91
CA ASN A 230 1.46 -26.39 -23.47
C ASN A 230 2.80 -25.70 -23.13
N VAL A 231 2.83 -24.37 -23.21
CA VAL A 231 3.90 -23.56 -22.62
C VAL A 231 3.73 -23.72 -21.12
N SER A 232 4.76 -24.24 -20.45
CA SER A 232 4.82 -24.34 -19.00
C SER A 232 4.81 -22.93 -18.40
N ASP A 233 3.62 -22.37 -18.25
CA ASP A 233 3.37 -21.10 -17.58
C ASP A 233 3.88 -21.21 -16.13
N PRO A 234 4.60 -20.21 -15.60
CA PRO A 234 5.02 -20.18 -14.20
C PRO A 234 3.79 -20.28 -13.28
N PRO A 235 3.91 -20.87 -12.08
CA PRO A 235 2.77 -21.30 -11.25
C PRO A 235 1.76 -20.19 -10.92
N ILE A 236 2.22 -18.94 -10.92
CA ILE A 236 1.39 -17.74 -10.67
C ILE A 236 0.38 -17.49 -11.82
N VAL A 237 0.78 -17.73 -13.08
CA VAL A 237 -0.07 -17.45 -14.25
C VAL A 237 -1.19 -18.48 -14.39
N ARG A 238 -0.98 -19.73 -13.94
CA ARG A 238 -2.04 -20.77 -13.88
C ARG A 238 -3.13 -20.43 -12.86
N GLY A 239 -2.75 -19.83 -11.72
CA GLY A 239 -3.70 -19.42 -10.69
C GLY A 239 -4.68 -18.37 -11.19
N ILE A 240 -4.19 -17.41 -11.98
CA ILE A 240 -5.00 -16.30 -12.51
C ILE A 240 -5.98 -16.80 -13.59
N ARG A 241 -5.55 -17.72 -14.47
CA ARG A 241 -6.43 -18.29 -15.51
C ARG A 241 -7.55 -19.15 -14.91
N ASN A 242 -7.25 -20.00 -13.93
CA ASN A 242 -8.26 -20.81 -13.24
C ASN A 242 -9.28 -19.97 -12.46
N TRP A 243 -8.87 -18.82 -11.93
CA TRP A 243 -9.78 -17.92 -11.22
C TRP A 243 -10.77 -17.22 -12.18
N LEU A 244 -10.29 -16.79 -13.35
CA LEU A 244 -11.11 -16.18 -14.40
C LEU A 244 -12.15 -17.16 -14.98
N GLU A 245 -11.79 -18.42 -15.17
CA GLU A 245 -12.71 -19.45 -15.70
C GLU A 245 -13.77 -19.86 -14.66
N ASN A 246 -13.41 -19.94 -13.36
CA ASN A 246 -14.37 -20.22 -12.29
C ASN A 246 -15.33 -19.06 -11.99
N ALA A 247 -14.94 -17.82 -12.27
CA ALA A 247 -15.81 -16.66 -12.10
C ALA A 247 -16.97 -16.67 -13.13
N ASN A 248 -16.72 -17.13 -14.35
CA ASN A 248 -17.74 -17.19 -15.41
C ASN A 248 -18.75 -18.35 -15.25
N SER A 249 -18.40 -19.44 -14.55
CA SER A 249 -19.34 -20.56 -14.32
C SER A 249 -20.38 -20.30 -13.21
N ARG A 250 -20.24 -19.22 -12.43
CA ARG A 250 -21.14 -18.94 -11.29
C ARG A 250 -22.39 -18.11 -11.62
N GLN A 251 -22.60 -17.73 -12.88
CA GLN A 251 -23.75 -16.92 -13.30
C GLN A 251 -24.86 -17.70 -14.02
N ASP A 252 -24.67 -18.99 -14.29
CA ASP A 252 -25.68 -19.85 -14.92
C ASP A 252 -26.31 -20.84 -13.90
N THR A 253 -27.11 -20.33 -12.98
CA THR A 253 -28.17 -21.14 -12.35
C THR A 253 -29.50 -20.41 -12.46
N LYS A 254 -30.31 -20.87 -13.43
CA LYS A 254 -31.74 -20.57 -13.57
C LYS A 254 -32.52 -21.02 -12.33
N LEU A 255 -33.25 -20.09 -11.72
CA LEU A 255 -34.69 -20.12 -11.43
C LEU A 255 -35.07 -18.90 -10.60
#